data_AF-A0A351ZW61-F1
#
_entry.id   AF-A0A351ZW61-F1
#
_cell.length_a   1.000
_cell.length_b   1.000
_cell.length_c   1.000
_cell.angle_alpha   90.00
_cell.angle_beta   90.00
_cell.angle_gamma   90.00
#
_symmetry.space_group_name_H-M   'P 1'
#
loop_
_entity.id
_entity.type
_entity.pdbx_description
1 polymer ?
#
loop_
_entity_poly.entity_id
_entity_poly.type
_entity_poly.pdbx_seq_one_letter_code
_entity_poly.pdbx_strand_id
1 'polypeptide(L)'
;MMKARLVLTDSGGIQEETTALGVACITARTTTERPSTTTIGTNVLVSPTRDGIMTAVGRFLAGEHPAGAVPPLWDGHAAERIVERIGSILGAF
;
A
#
# COMPACT_ATOMS: atom_id res chain seq x y z
N MET A 1 -1.50 -7.58 -10.25
CA MET A 1 -2.33 -7.31 -9.05
C MET A 1 -3.74 -6.79 -9.36
N MET A 2 -3.95 -5.91 -10.34
CA MET A 2 -5.26 -5.24 -10.58
C MET A 2 -6.51 -6.14 -10.78
N LYS A 3 -6.36 -7.44 -11.04
CA LYS A 3 -7.48 -8.40 -11.15
C LYS A 3 -7.73 -9.20 -9.87
N ALA A 4 -6.93 -8.99 -8.82
CA ALA A 4 -7.09 -9.69 -7.55
C ALA A 4 -8.21 -9.03 -6.72
N ARG A 5 -9.00 -9.84 -6.02
CA ARG A 5 -10.01 -9.35 -5.07
C ARG A 5 -9.37 -8.77 -3.80
N LEU A 6 -8.25 -9.37 -3.37
CA LEU A 6 -7.38 -8.90 -2.30
C LEU A 6 -5.98 -9.46 -2.50
N VAL A 7 -5.00 -8.91 -1.79
CA VAL A 7 -3.62 -9.41 -1.72
C VAL A 7 -3.26 -9.71 -0.26
N LEU A 8 -2.69 -10.89 -0.01
CA LEU A 8 -2.03 -11.23 1.25
C LEU A 8 -0.51 -11.22 1.01
N THR A 9 0.24 -10.49 1.81
CA THR A 9 1.69 -10.31 1.62
C THR A 9 2.44 -10.06 2.93
N ASP A 10 3.76 -10.19 2.91
CA ASP A 10 4.69 -9.65 3.91
C ASP A 10 5.61 -8.55 3.31
N SER A 11 5.54 -8.33 1.99
CA SER A 11 6.39 -7.41 1.24
C SER A 11 5.99 -5.96 1.49
N GLY A 12 6.98 -5.10 1.79
CA GLY A 12 6.79 -3.64 1.91
C GLY A 12 6.34 -2.99 0.61
N GLY A 13 7.00 -3.30 -0.52
CA GLY A 13 6.68 -2.70 -1.81
C GLY A 13 5.26 -3.03 -2.30
N ILE A 14 4.80 -4.26 -2.04
CA ILE A 14 3.43 -4.67 -2.39
C ILE A 14 2.38 -3.88 -1.58
N GLN A 15 2.67 -3.45 -0.35
CA GLN A 15 1.77 -2.58 0.42
C GLN A 15 1.56 -1.23 -0.28
N GLU A 16 2.62 -0.68 -0.86
CA GLU A 16 2.59 0.58 -1.60
C GLU A 16 1.86 0.40 -2.95
N GLU A 17 2.20 -0.65 -3.71
CA GLU A 17 1.57 -0.93 -5.01
C GLU A 17 0.08 -1.23 -4.89
N THR A 18 -0.35 -2.01 -3.88
CA THR A 18 -1.77 -2.27 -3.62
C THR A 18 -2.54 -1.00 -3.31
N THR A 19 -1.97 -0.12 -2.49
CA THR A 19 -2.58 1.17 -2.14
C THR A 19 -2.71 2.07 -3.38
N ALA A 20 -1.65 2.19 -4.18
CA ALA A 20 -1.67 2.99 -5.41
C ALA A 20 -2.70 2.47 -6.44
N LEU A 21 -2.94 1.15 -6.47
CA LEU A 21 -3.88 0.49 -7.38
C LEU A 21 -5.31 0.36 -6.81
N GLY A 22 -5.57 0.79 -5.57
CA GLY A 22 -6.87 0.62 -4.92
C GLY A 22 -7.26 -0.84 -4.65
N VAL A 23 -6.28 -1.73 -4.51
CA VAL A 23 -6.49 -3.16 -4.23
C VAL A 23 -6.40 -3.40 -2.73
N ALA A 24 -7.38 -4.10 -2.15
CA ALA A 24 -7.38 -4.45 -0.72
C ALA A 24 -6.15 -5.29 -0.34
N CYS A 25 -5.46 -4.93 0.75
CA CYS A 25 -4.22 -5.57 1.15
C CYS A 25 -4.26 -6.02 2.62
N ILE A 26 -3.79 -7.24 2.86
CA ILE A 26 -3.56 -7.79 4.19
C ILE A 26 -2.06 -8.05 4.31
N THR A 27 -1.41 -7.41 5.27
CA THR A 27 0.00 -7.67 5.57
C THR A 27 0.12 -8.57 6.78
N ALA A 28 0.72 -9.74 6.61
CA ALA A 28 1.00 -10.70 7.68
C ALA A 28 2.25 -10.27 8.50
N ARG A 29 2.18 -9.10 9.13
CA ARG A 29 3.22 -8.53 10.00
C ARG A 29 2.54 -7.76 11.14
N THR A 30 3.21 -7.65 12.28
CA THR A 30 2.74 -6.82 13.41
C THR A 30 3.11 -5.34 13.27
N THR A 31 4.07 -5.01 12.40
CA THR A 31 4.52 -3.64 12.13
C THR A 31 4.83 -3.47 10.65
N THR A 32 4.87 -2.20 10.20
CA THR A 32 5.27 -1.83 8.84
C THR A 32 6.06 -0.52 8.83
N GLU A 33 7.05 -0.46 7.95
CA GLU A 33 7.77 0.76 7.55
C GLU A 33 6.97 1.63 6.57
N ARG A 34 5.76 1.22 6.18
CA ARG A 34 4.86 1.88 5.22
C ARG A 34 3.55 2.36 5.88
N PRO A 35 3.60 3.22 6.91
CA PRO A 35 2.42 3.58 7.70
C PRO A 35 1.31 4.24 6.88
N SER A 36 1.63 4.95 5.81
CA SER A 36 0.63 5.55 4.91
C SER A 36 -0.32 4.50 4.29
N THR A 37 0.15 3.28 4.09
CA THR A 37 -0.66 2.20 3.50
C THR A 37 -1.76 1.73 4.45
N THR A 38 -1.59 1.89 5.77
CA THR A 38 -2.55 1.45 6.80
C THR A 38 -3.38 2.60 7.37
N THR A 39 -2.84 3.83 7.37
CA THR A 39 -3.54 5.01 7.89
C THR A 39 -4.41 5.70 6.83
N ILE A 40 -4.00 5.63 5.56
CA ILE A 40 -4.71 6.26 4.42
C ILE A 40 -5.09 5.21 3.37
N GLY A 41 -4.17 4.30 3.08
CA GLY A 41 -4.29 3.32 2.01
C GLY A 41 -5.23 2.15 2.28
N THR A 42 -5.00 1.06 1.55
CA THR A 42 -5.89 -0.11 1.50
C THR A 42 -5.43 -1.26 2.39
N ASN A 43 -4.35 -1.08 3.16
CA ASN A 43 -3.65 -2.15 3.85
C ASN A 43 -4.09 -2.30 5.32
N VAL A 44 -4.15 -3.55 5.79
CA VAL A 44 -4.35 -3.88 7.21
C VAL A 44 -3.26 -4.83 7.67
N LEU A 45 -2.62 -4.49 8.80
CA LEU A 45 -1.68 -5.38 9.48
C LEU A 45 -2.43 -6.43 10.28
N VAL A 46 -1.99 -7.68 10.19
CA VAL A 46 -2.54 -8.79 10.95
C VAL A 46 -1.42 -9.60 11.58
N SER A 47 -1.73 -10.20 12.73
CA SER A 47 -0.85 -11.20 13.34
C SER A 47 -0.58 -12.31 12.31
N PRO A 48 0.69 -12.71 12.08
CA PRO A 48 1.06 -13.74 11.11
C PRO A 48 0.77 -15.16 11.62
N THR A 49 -0.38 -15.34 12.28
CA THR A 49 -0.89 -16.64 12.71
C THR A 49 -1.95 -17.09 11.73
N ARG A 50 -2.13 -18.42 11.61
CA ARG A 50 -3.18 -19.00 10.78
C ARG A 50 -4.55 -18.37 11.07
N ASP A 51 -4.93 -18.30 12.33
CA ASP A 51 -6.25 -17.81 12.72
C ASP A 51 -6.41 -16.30 12.45
N GLY A 52 -5.37 -15.51 12.67
CA GLY A 52 -5.37 -14.08 12.38
C GLY A 52 -5.53 -13.80 10.88
N ILE A 53 -4.76 -14.51 10.06
CA ILE A 53 -4.83 -14.41 8.60
C ILE A 53 -6.19 -14.88 8.08
N MET A 54 -6.66 -16.06 8.51
CA MET A 54 -7.93 -16.62 8.04
C MET A 54 -9.12 -15.72 8.41
N THR A 55 -9.12 -15.16 9.61
CA THR A 55 -10.15 -14.22 10.06
C THR A 55 -10.16 -12.95 9.20
N ALA A 56 -8.99 -12.36 8.94
CA ALA A 56 -8.88 -11.15 8.14
C ALA A 56 -9.27 -11.38 6.67
N VAL A 57 -8.82 -12.48 6.08
CA VAL A 57 -9.19 -12.87 4.71
C VAL A 57 -10.70 -13.06 4.60
N GLY A 58 -11.33 -13.74 5.57
CA GLY A 58 -12.78 -13.91 5.61
C GLY A 58 -13.54 -12.57 5.60
N ARG A 59 -13.12 -11.63 6.45
CA ARG A 59 -13.69 -10.28 6.52
C ARG A 59 -13.53 -9.50 5.20
N PHE A 60 -12.33 -9.52 4.62
CA PHE A 60 -12.06 -8.84 3.35
C PHE A 60 -12.88 -9.44 2.20
N LEU A 61 -13.03 -10.77 2.16
CA LEU A 61 -13.90 -11.42 1.19
C LEU A 61 -15.38 -11.08 1.42
N ALA A 62 -15.81 -10.80 2.65
CA ALA A 62 -17.16 -10.30 2.95
C ALA A 62 -17.36 -8.81 2.57
N GLY A 63 -16.31 -8.11 2.11
CA GLY A 63 -16.35 -6.68 1.79
C GLY A 63 -16.06 -5.77 2.99
N GLU A 64 -15.66 -6.34 4.13
CA GLU A 64 -15.31 -5.59 5.34
C GLU A 64 -13.82 -5.21 5.33
N HIS A 65 -13.43 -4.37 4.39
CA HIS A 65 -12.08 -3.82 4.31
C HIS A 65 -12.13 -2.31 4.10
N PRO A 66 -11.08 -1.57 4.49
CA PRO A 66 -10.98 -0.17 4.13
C PRO A 66 -11.04 -0.01 2.61
N ALA A 67 -11.85 0.93 2.13
CA ALA A 67 -11.78 1.35 0.73
C ALA A 67 -10.41 1.99 0.43
N GLY A 68 -9.82 2.66 1.43
CA GLY A 68 -8.56 3.37 1.33
C GLY A 68 -8.64 4.58 0.38
N ALA A 69 -7.58 5.38 0.36
CA ALA A 69 -7.33 6.39 -0.64
C ALA A 69 -5.87 6.33 -1.08
N VAL A 70 -5.59 6.87 -2.27
CA VAL A 70 -4.21 7.06 -2.72
C VAL A 70 -3.61 8.22 -1.91
N PRO A 71 -2.49 8.03 -1.18
CA PRO A 71 -1.85 9.09 -0.43
C PRO A 71 -1.44 10.29 -1.31
N PRO A 72 -1.35 11.51 -0.76
CA PRO A 72 -0.89 12.67 -1.51
C PRO A 72 0.46 12.43 -2.21
N LEU A 73 0.61 12.97 -3.43
CA LEU A 73 1.80 12.84 -4.30
C LEU A 73 2.09 11.45 -4.85
N TRP A 74 1.22 10.45 -4.62
CA TRP A 74 1.30 9.14 -5.27
C TRP A 74 0.59 9.14 -6.63
N ASP A 75 0.84 10.18 -7.42
CA ASP A 75 0.20 10.45 -8.71
C ASP A 75 1.05 10.02 -9.92
N GLY A 76 2.13 9.29 -9.67
CA GLY A 76 3.03 8.78 -10.72
C GLY A 76 4.09 9.78 -11.18
N HIS A 77 4.12 11.01 -10.66
CA HIS A 77 5.05 12.06 -11.11
C HIS A 77 6.31 12.21 -10.25
N ALA A 78 6.72 11.15 -9.54
CA ALA A 78 7.87 11.21 -8.66
C ALA A 78 9.18 11.44 -9.43
N ALA A 79 9.35 10.79 -10.58
CA ALA A 79 10.57 10.88 -11.38
C ALA A 79 10.79 12.30 -11.93
N GLU A 80 9.73 12.91 -12.47
CA GLU A 80 9.76 14.26 -13.02
C GLU A 80 10.13 15.29 -11.94
N ARG A 81 9.49 15.21 -10.76
CA ARG A 81 9.80 16.09 -9.63
C ARG A 81 11.23 15.93 -9.13
N ILE A 82 11.74 14.70 -9.10
CA ILE A 82 13.11 14.43 -8.65
C ILE A 82 14.12 15.03 -9.64
N VAL A 83 13.92 14.83 -10.95
CA VAL A 83 14.79 15.37 -12.00
C VAL A 83 14.78 16.90 -11.95
N GLU A 84 13.61 17.52 -11.87
CA GLU A 84 13.47 18.99 -11.73
C GLU A 84 14.22 19.49 -10.49
N ARG A 85 14.05 18.83 -9.35
CA ARG A 85 14.72 19.23 -8.11
C ARG A 85 16.24 19.10 -8.18
N ILE A 86 16.75 18.03 -8.81
CA ILE A 86 18.18 17.84 -9.00
C ILE A 86 18.75 18.92 -9.95
N GLY A 87 18.06 19.22 -11.06
CA GLY A 87 18.46 20.28 -11.99
C GLY A 87 18.56 21.65 -11.30
N SER A 88 17.55 22.00 -10.51
CA SER A 88 17.51 23.23 -9.71
C SER A 88 18.68 23.34 -8.72
N ILE A 89 19.11 22.23 -8.11
CA ILE A 89 20.26 22.23 -7.18
C ILE A 89 21.60 22.37 -7.93
N LEU A 90 21.72 21.75 -9.10
CA LEU A 90 22.97 21.70 -9.87
C LEU A 90 23.17 22.91 -10.80
N GLY A 91 22.17 23.80 -10.94
CA GLY A 91 22.21 24.92 -11.88
C GLY A 91 22.18 24.48 -13.35
N ALA A 92 21.70 23.26 -13.61
CA ALA A 92 21.47 22.74 -14.94
C ALA A 92 19.97 22.87 -15.25
N PHE A 93 19.64 23.93 -16.00
CA PHE A 93 18.30 24.45 -16.32
C PHE A 93 17.58 25.18 -15.18
#